data_AF-A0ABD7UYK1-F1
#
_entry.id   AF-A0ABD7UYK1-F1
#
_cell.length_a   1.000
_cell.length_b   1.000
_cell.length_c   1.000
_cell.angle_alpha   90.00
_cell.angle_beta   90.00
_cell.angle_gamma   90.00
#
_symmetry.space_group_name_H-M   'P 1'
#
loop_
_entity.id
_entity.type
_entity.pdbx_description
1 polymer ?
#
loop_
_entity_poly.entity_id
_entity_poly.type
_entity_poly.pdbx_seq_one_letter_code
_entity_poly.pdbx_strand_id
1 'polypeptide(L)'
;MNDAPGRAAPADPHFVGRSYTSTVVNSAQIPGGGPLQVSFPAANRISLTAGCNRHIGELQVDGPLLRLGALASTMMACPGPRAQADDWITSFTSEPLTWYSVGQALVLVGPDAQVLLTEKYS
;
A
#
# COMPACT_ATOMS: atom_id res chain seq x y z
N MET A 1 30.76 32.61 -0.31
CA MET A 1 30.48 31.37 0.43
C MET A 1 29.15 30.82 -0.07
N ASN A 2 29.25 29.80 -0.91
CA ASN A 2 28.28 28.80 -1.37
C ASN A 2 26.78 29.01 -1.06
N ASP A 3 26.03 29.31 -2.11
CA ASP A 3 24.62 28.97 -2.24
C ASP A 3 24.46 27.46 -2.13
N ALA A 4 23.79 26.99 -1.08
CA ALA A 4 23.33 25.60 -1.00
C ALA A 4 22.25 25.41 -2.07
N PRO A 5 22.32 24.37 -2.94
CA PRO A 5 21.22 24.09 -3.83
C PRO A 5 20.02 23.72 -2.97
N GLY A 6 18.97 24.53 -3.07
CA GLY A 6 17.69 24.27 -2.43
C GLY A 6 17.28 22.83 -2.73
N ARG A 7 17.20 22.01 -1.69
CA ARG A 7 16.68 20.66 -1.79
C ARG A 7 15.26 20.80 -2.32
N ALA A 8 15.07 20.53 -3.62
CA ALA A 8 13.75 20.47 -4.21
C ALA A 8 12.88 19.59 -3.29
N ALA A 9 11.73 20.10 -2.88
CA ALA A 9 10.74 19.27 -2.21
C ALA A 9 10.57 18.01 -3.08
N PRO A 10 10.62 16.79 -2.52
CA PRO A 10 10.38 15.61 -3.31
C PRO A 10 9.03 15.79 -4.00
N ALA A 11 8.99 15.58 -5.31
CA ALA A 11 7.75 15.62 -6.07
C ALA A 11 6.71 14.76 -5.35
N ASP A 12 5.46 15.23 -5.29
CA ASP A 12 4.38 14.45 -4.72
C ASP A 12 4.44 13.04 -5.31
N PRO A 13 4.41 12.00 -4.48
CA PRO A 13 4.52 10.65 -4.97
C PRO A 13 3.43 10.42 -6.02
N HIS A 14 3.83 9.96 -7.20
CA HIS A 14 2.95 9.93 -8.37
C HIS A 14 1.72 9.01 -8.21
N PHE A 15 1.58 8.33 -7.07
CA PHE A 15 0.46 7.46 -6.71
C PHE A 15 -0.68 8.19 -5.96
N VAL A 16 -0.53 9.44 -5.55
CA VAL A 16 -1.59 10.19 -4.85
C VAL A 16 -2.81 10.39 -5.76
N GLY A 17 -4.01 10.19 -5.21
CA GLY A 17 -5.29 10.25 -5.92
C GLY A 17 -5.61 9.01 -6.76
N ARG A 18 -4.71 8.02 -6.81
CA ARG A 18 -4.83 6.85 -7.67
C ARG A 18 -5.22 5.61 -6.90
N SER A 19 -5.73 4.63 -7.65
CA SER A 19 -6.07 3.30 -7.14
C SER A 19 -5.30 2.25 -7.93
N TYR A 20 -4.89 1.20 -7.25
CA TYR A 20 -4.07 0.11 -7.77
C TYR A 20 -4.68 -1.23 -7.40
N THR A 21 -4.39 -2.26 -8.18
CA THR A 21 -4.78 -3.65 -7.89
C THR A 21 -3.61 -4.57 -8.14
N SER A 22 -3.36 -5.49 -7.21
CA SER A 22 -2.28 -6.46 -7.31
C SER A 22 -2.47 -7.37 -8.51
N THR A 23 -1.40 -7.56 -9.28
CA THR A 23 -1.32 -8.50 -10.39
C THR A 23 -0.39 -9.68 -10.07
N VAL A 24 0.61 -9.45 -9.21
CA VAL A 24 1.52 -10.49 -8.73
C VAL A 24 1.76 -10.29 -7.23
N VAL A 25 1.73 -11.38 -6.48
CA VAL A 25 2.17 -11.45 -5.08
C VAL A 25 3.26 -12.50 -5.00
N ASN A 26 4.43 -12.13 -4.51
CA ASN A 26 5.55 -13.04 -4.27
C ASN A 26 5.67 -13.31 -2.76
N SER A 27 6.20 -14.48 -2.41
CA SER A 27 6.36 -14.95 -1.03
C SER A 27 5.00 -15.19 -0.34
N ALA A 28 4.71 -14.57 0.81
CA ALA A 28 3.49 -14.81 1.56
C ALA A 28 2.24 -14.43 0.73
N GLN A 29 1.56 -15.43 0.18
CA GLN A 29 0.38 -15.25 -0.67
C GLN A 29 -0.80 -14.73 0.14
N ILE A 30 -1.64 -13.90 -0.50
CA ILE A 30 -2.91 -13.46 0.08
C ILE A 30 -3.84 -14.69 0.18
N PRO A 31 -4.32 -15.05 1.39
CA PRO A 31 -5.29 -16.12 1.55
C PRO A 31 -6.54 -15.88 0.68
N GLY A 32 -6.96 -16.91 -0.07
CA GLY A 32 -8.08 -16.79 -1.00
C GLY A 32 -7.74 -16.10 -2.34
N GLY A 33 -6.48 -15.73 -2.57
CA GLY A 33 -5.98 -15.27 -3.87
C GLY A 33 -6.10 -13.77 -4.14
N GLY A 34 -6.63 -12.98 -3.20
CA GLY A 34 -6.81 -11.55 -3.36
C GLY A 34 -7.84 -11.17 -4.43
N PRO A 35 -7.64 -10.06 -5.17
CA PRO A 35 -6.44 -9.22 -5.20
C PRO A 35 -6.37 -8.25 -4.01
N LEU A 36 -5.17 -7.78 -3.70
CA LEU A 36 -4.99 -6.58 -2.90
C LEU A 36 -5.35 -5.35 -3.74
N GLN A 37 -6.29 -4.56 -3.26
CA GLN A 37 -6.66 -3.26 -3.77
C GLN A 37 -6.09 -2.19 -2.86
N VAL A 38 -5.40 -1.21 -3.43
CA VAL A 38 -4.80 -0.09 -2.70
C VAL A 38 -5.26 1.21 -3.32
N SER A 39 -5.64 2.19 -2.52
CA SER A 39 -5.82 3.55 -2.99
C SER A 39 -5.14 4.54 -2.05
N PHE A 40 -4.71 5.67 -2.62
CA PHE A 40 -4.06 6.76 -1.91
C PHE A 40 -4.92 8.02 -2.03
N PRO A 41 -5.98 8.18 -1.21
CA PRO A 41 -6.96 9.26 -1.40
C PRO A 41 -6.36 10.66 -1.23
N ALA A 42 -5.25 10.76 -0.49
CA ALA A 42 -4.50 11.98 -0.23
C ALA A 42 -3.03 11.59 0.01
N ALA A 43 -2.12 12.58 -0.02
CA ALA A 43 -0.68 12.35 0.15
C ALA A 43 -0.30 11.63 1.46
N ASN A 44 -1.11 11.80 2.50
CA ASN A 44 -0.89 11.23 3.83
C ASN A 44 -1.91 10.14 4.21
N ARG A 45 -2.64 9.57 3.26
CA ARG A 45 -3.69 8.58 3.51
C ARG A 45 -3.58 7.38 2.59
N ILE A 46 -3.87 6.21 3.14
CA ILE A 46 -3.94 4.96 2.40
C ILE A 46 -5.21 4.18 2.76
N SER A 47 -5.69 3.40 1.81
CA SER A 47 -6.80 2.47 1.94
C SER A 47 -6.43 1.14 1.28
N LEU A 48 -6.61 0.03 2.00
CA LEU A 48 -6.28 -1.32 1.54
C LEU A 48 -7.48 -2.26 1.72
N THR A 49 -7.65 -3.20 0.78
CA THR A 49 -8.63 -4.28 0.85
C THR A 49 -8.11 -5.50 0.11
N ALA A 50 -8.09 -6.65 0.78
CA ALA A 50 -7.69 -7.94 0.20
C ALA A 50 -8.65 -9.06 0.62
N GLY A 51 -9.27 -8.91 1.80
CA GLY A 51 -10.31 -9.79 2.31
C GLY A 51 -11.68 -9.14 2.28
N CYS A 52 -12.39 -9.21 3.41
CA CYS A 52 -13.71 -8.58 3.51
C CYS A 52 -13.63 -7.15 3.99
N ASN A 53 -12.69 -6.81 4.88
CA ASN A 53 -12.65 -5.50 5.49
C ASN A 53 -11.84 -4.49 4.70
N ARG A 54 -12.26 -3.23 4.79
CA ARG A 54 -11.50 -2.10 4.29
C ARG A 54 -10.66 -1.53 5.42
N HIS A 55 -9.35 -1.50 5.22
CA HIS A 55 -8.36 -0.95 6.15
C HIS A 55 -7.96 0.44 5.68
N ILE A 56 -8.01 1.44 6.55
CA ILE A 56 -7.65 2.83 6.25
C ILE A 56 -6.73 3.37 7.33
N GLY A 57 -5.80 4.22 6.95
CA GLY A 57 -4.94 4.87 7.94
C GLY A 57 -4.14 6.02 7.38
N GLU A 58 -3.27 6.51 8.24
CA GLU A 58 -2.26 7.49 7.90
C GLU A 58 -1.09 6.85 7.17
N LEU A 59 -0.51 7.62 6.26
CA LEU A 59 0.66 7.26 5.50
C LEU A 59 1.66 8.40 5.60
N GLN A 60 2.91 8.07 5.86
CA GLN A 60 4.04 8.98 5.73
C GLN A 60 4.97 8.45 4.64
N VAL A 61 5.43 9.33 3.76
CA VAL A 61 6.31 8.97 2.64
C VAL A 61 7.69 9.56 2.90
N ASP A 62 8.65 8.68 3.17
CA ASP A 62 10.04 9.01 3.50
C ASP A 62 10.96 8.51 2.39
N GLY A 63 11.04 9.26 1.29
CA GLY A 63 11.80 8.82 0.11
C GLY A 63 11.23 7.50 -0.43
N PRO A 64 11.99 6.39 -0.45
CA PRO A 64 11.51 5.09 -0.92
C PRO A 64 10.72 4.29 0.13
N LEU A 65 10.48 4.83 1.32
CA LEU A 65 9.74 4.14 2.38
C LEU A 65 8.34 4.73 2.59
N LEU A 66 7.37 3.86 2.80
CA LEU A 66 6.01 4.16 3.22
C LEU A 66 5.83 3.68 4.65
N ARG A 67 5.66 4.61 5.59
CA ARG A 67 5.34 4.28 6.99
C ARG A 67 3.84 4.42 7.18
N LEU A 68 3.19 3.31 7.49
CA LEU A 68 1.77 3.32 7.77
C LEU A 68 1.58 3.48 9.28
N GLY A 69 0.65 4.37 9.66
CA GLY A 69 0.18 4.46 11.04
C GLY A 69 -0.76 3.31 11.38
N ALA A 70 -1.40 3.40 12.55
CA ALA A 70 -2.44 2.46 12.93
C ALA A 70 -3.56 2.44 11.88
N LEU A 71 -3.91 1.25 11.40
CA LEU A 71 -4.99 1.06 10.45
C LEU A 71 -6.30 0.83 11.20
N ALA A 72 -7.32 1.62 10.90
CA ALA A 72 -8.70 1.31 11.25
C ALA A 72 -9.30 0.39 10.18
N SER A 73 -10.06 -0.62 10.58
CA SER A 73 -10.78 -1.48 9.65
C SER A 73 -12.29 -1.34 9.82
N THR A 74 -13.04 -1.68 8.77
CA THR A 74 -14.45 -2.04 8.96
C THR A 74 -14.55 -3.28 9.86
N MET A 75 -15.70 -3.50 10.50
CA MET A 75 -15.93 -4.64 11.41
C MET A 75 -16.92 -5.65 10.79
N MET A 76 -16.73 -5.99 9.52
CA MET A 76 -17.48 -7.08 8.89
C MET A 76 -16.88 -8.41 9.32
N ALA A 77 -17.71 -9.27 9.92
CA ALA A 77 -17.31 -10.64 10.21
C ALA A 77 -17.41 -11.49 8.94
N CYS A 78 -16.28 -12.00 8.46
CA CYS A 78 -16.23 -12.96 7.38
C CYS A 78 -15.47 -14.22 7.81
N PRO A 79 -15.93 -15.42 7.43
CA PRO A 79 -15.19 -16.65 7.74
C PRO A 79 -14.10 -16.95 6.70
N GLY A 80 -13.17 -17.82 7.10
CA GLY A 80 -12.26 -18.49 6.18
C GLY A 80 -11.24 -17.55 5.52
N PRO A 81 -10.90 -17.77 4.24
CA PRO A 81 -9.80 -17.05 3.58
C PRO A 81 -9.97 -15.53 3.56
N ARG A 82 -11.20 -15.01 3.61
CA ARG A 82 -11.45 -13.56 3.63
C ARG A 82 -10.98 -12.90 4.94
N ALA A 83 -11.21 -13.51 6.09
CA ALA A 83 -10.67 -13.00 7.35
C ALA A 83 -9.15 -13.10 7.38
N GLN A 84 -8.60 -14.22 6.90
CA GLN A 84 -7.16 -14.42 6.82
C GLN A 84 -6.47 -13.41 5.88
N ALA A 85 -7.17 -12.94 4.84
CA ALA A 85 -6.66 -11.87 3.97
C ALA A 85 -6.67 -10.48 4.64
N ASP A 86 -7.60 -10.23 5.56
CA ASP A 86 -7.58 -9.02 6.39
C ASP A 86 -6.42 -9.06 7.41
N ASP A 87 -6.17 -10.23 8.00
CA ASP A 87 -5.00 -10.47 8.87
C ASP A 87 -3.68 -10.31 8.07
N TRP A 88 -3.64 -10.83 6.85
CA TRP A 88 -2.50 -10.68 5.95
C TRP A 88 -2.16 -9.21 5.66
N ILE A 89 -3.16 -8.33 5.48
CA ILE A 89 -2.92 -6.88 5.34
C ILE A 89 -2.21 -6.34 6.59
N THR A 90 -2.65 -6.76 7.77
CA THR A 90 -2.09 -6.28 9.04
C THR A 90 -0.63 -6.70 9.17
N SER A 91 -0.28 -7.94 8.85
CA SER A 91 1.11 -8.40 8.82
C SER A 91 1.94 -7.68 7.76
N PHE A 92 1.42 -7.59 6.53
CA PHE A 92 2.11 -6.94 5.41
C PHE A 92 2.48 -5.48 5.71
N THR A 93 1.61 -4.78 6.45
CA THR A 93 1.76 -3.35 6.77
C THR A 93 2.33 -3.07 8.16
N SER A 94 2.78 -4.10 8.88
CA SER A 94 3.31 -3.98 10.25
C SER A 94 4.65 -3.25 10.33
N GLU A 95 5.39 -3.21 9.22
CA GLU A 95 6.65 -2.50 9.07
C GLU A 95 6.58 -1.51 7.90
N PRO A 96 7.50 -0.52 7.84
CA PRO A 96 7.59 0.38 6.70
C PRO A 96 7.77 -0.40 5.38
N LEU A 97 6.91 -0.12 4.40
CA LEU A 97 7.02 -0.72 3.08
C LEU A 97 8.06 0.03 2.25
N THR A 98 8.86 -0.70 1.48
CA THR A 98 9.61 -0.05 0.39
C THR A 98 8.72 0.03 -0.84
N TRP A 99 8.76 1.16 -1.54
CA TRP A 99 7.96 1.37 -2.74
C TRP A 99 8.79 1.79 -3.95
N TYR A 100 8.32 1.37 -5.12
CA TYR A 100 8.86 1.78 -6.42
C TYR A 100 7.72 1.93 -7.41
N SER A 101 7.77 2.92 -8.30
CA SER A 101 6.79 3.04 -9.38
C SER A 101 7.44 3.30 -10.72
N VAL A 102 6.85 2.74 -11.78
CA VAL A 102 7.24 2.95 -13.16
C VAL A 102 5.97 3.00 -14.01
N GLY A 103 5.66 4.16 -14.57
CA GLY A 103 4.40 4.38 -15.28
C GLY A 103 3.20 4.07 -14.40
N GLN A 104 2.38 3.10 -14.82
CA GLN A 104 1.20 2.62 -14.11
C GLN A 104 1.46 1.48 -13.12
N ALA A 105 2.70 0.99 -13.03
CA ALA A 105 3.07 -0.05 -12.09
C ALA A 105 3.54 0.54 -10.76
N LEU A 106 3.07 -0.04 -9.66
CA LEU A 106 3.52 0.22 -8.30
C LEU A 106 3.96 -1.09 -7.69
N VAL A 107 5.14 -1.13 -7.09
CA VAL A 107 5.64 -2.27 -6.32
C VAL A 107 5.70 -1.87 -4.86
N LEU A 108 5.11 -2.69 -3.99
CA LEU A 108 5.20 -2.57 -2.54
C LEU A 108 5.93 -3.80 -1.99
N VAL A 109 6.96 -3.56 -1.20
CA VAL A 109 7.76 -4.61 -0.54
C VAL A 109 7.57 -4.45 0.96
N GLY A 110 6.95 -5.44 1.58
CA GLY A 110 6.82 -5.56 3.03
C GLY A 110 7.80 -6.59 3.60
N PRO A 111 7.65 -6.95 4.89
CA PRO A 111 8.56 -7.87 5.55
C PRO A 111 8.51 -9.28 4.94
N ASP A 112 7.30 -9.72 4.56
CA ASP A 112 7.05 -11.13 4.20
C ASP A 112 6.60 -11.31 2.74
N ALA A 113 6.30 -10.21 2.04
CA ALA A 113 5.73 -10.24 0.70
C ALA A 113 6.20 -9.07 -0.17
N GLN A 114 6.21 -9.31 -1.48
CA GLN A 114 6.35 -8.28 -2.50
C GLN A 114 5.11 -8.33 -3.39
N VAL A 115 4.48 -7.17 -3.58
CA VAL A 115 3.26 -7.03 -4.37
C VAL A 115 3.52 -6.10 -5.55
N LEU A 116 3.32 -6.60 -6.76
CA LEU A 116 3.21 -5.78 -7.96
C LEU A 116 1.74 -5.39 -8.14
N LEU A 117 1.47 -4.10 -8.27
CA LEU A 117 0.17 -3.54 -8.52
C LEU A 117 0.16 -2.73 -9.82
N THR A 118 -0.99 -2.72 -10.48
CA THR A 118 -1.24 -1.90 -11.66
C THR A 118 -2.33 -0.88 -11.34
N GLU A 119 -2.15 0.36 -11.80
CA GLU A 119 -3.13 1.44 -11.67
C GLU A 119 -4.45 1.03 -12.34
N LYS A 120 -5.56 1.27 -11.65
CA LYS A 120 -6.91 1.14 -12.21
C LYS A 120 -7.24 2.42 -12.96
N TYR A 121 -7.56 2.30 -14.25
CA TYR A 121 -8.19 3.38 -14.98
C TYR A 121 -9.64 3.50 -14.52
N SER A 122 -10.03 4.69 -14.06
CA SER A 122 -11.43 5.07 -13.83
C SER A 122 -12.04 5.66 -15.09
#